data_AF-A0A511R2I4-F1
#
_entry.id   AF-A0A511R2I4-F1
#
_cell.length_a   1.000
_cell.length_b   1.000
_cell.length_c   1.000
_cell.angle_alpha   90.00
_cell.angle_beta   90.00
_cell.angle_gamma   90.00
#
_symmetry.space_group_name_H-M   'P 1'
#
loop_
_entity.id
_entity.type
_entity.pdbx_description
1 polymer ?
#
loop_
_entity_poly.entity_id
_entity_poly.type
_entity_poly.pdbx_seq_one_letter_code
_entity_poly.pdbx_strand_id
1 'polypeptide(L)'
;MPTTKPSELRKLPVSELQKRIQDTKKELMELRFQSSIGQLDKNHRVAEAKREIARMMTVLGEKARGVEGANEVEAKPTQAGKRTAAKAKAPAQKPRAKKA
;
A
#
# COMPACT_ATOMS: atom_id res chain seq x y z
N MET A 1 -3.83 -7.75 -21.97
CA MET A 1 -2.63 -8.60 -22.25
C MET A 1 -1.62 -8.37 -21.12
N PRO A 2 -0.67 -9.27 -20.80
CA PRO A 2 0.05 -9.21 -19.52
C PRO A 2 0.84 -7.90 -19.40
N THR A 3 0.45 -7.05 -18.45
CA THR A 3 1.15 -5.79 -18.12
C THR A 3 2.51 -6.06 -17.49
N THR A 4 2.62 -7.13 -16.69
CA THR A 4 3.88 -7.53 -16.05
C THR A 4 4.22 -8.99 -16.39
N LYS A 5 5.46 -9.17 -16.89
CA LYS A 5 6.00 -10.50 -17.24
C LYS A 5 6.40 -11.22 -15.95
N PRO A 6 6.11 -12.53 -15.80
CA PRO A 6 6.50 -13.30 -14.62
C PRO A 6 8.01 -13.23 -14.33
N SER A 7 8.82 -13.18 -15.39
CA SER A 7 10.28 -13.07 -15.30
C SER A 7 10.75 -11.79 -14.62
N GLU A 8 10.00 -10.70 -14.69
CA GLU A 8 10.33 -9.44 -14.01
C GLU A 8 9.97 -9.53 -12.53
N LEU A 9 8.81 -10.13 -12.20
CA LEU A 9 8.36 -10.30 -10.82
C LEU A 9 9.28 -11.23 -10.00
N ARG A 10 9.90 -12.23 -10.62
CA ARG A 10 10.85 -13.14 -9.94
C ARG A 10 12.14 -12.44 -9.51
N LYS A 11 12.63 -11.48 -10.31
CA LYS A 11 13.85 -10.70 -10.05
C LYS A 11 13.72 -9.73 -8.87
N LEU A 12 12.50 -9.38 -8.48
CA LEU A 12 12.27 -8.44 -7.38
C LEU A 12 12.42 -9.09 -5.99
N PRO A 13 12.88 -8.32 -4.98
CA PRO A 13 12.92 -8.80 -3.61
C PRO A 13 11.50 -8.99 -3.04
N VAL A 14 11.39 -9.89 -2.06
CA VAL A 14 10.12 -10.25 -1.41
C VAL A 14 9.43 -9.03 -0.79
N SER A 15 10.20 -8.13 -0.18
CA SER A 15 9.70 -6.91 0.45
C SER A 15 9.08 -5.93 -0.56
N GLU A 16 9.65 -5.81 -1.76
CA GLU A 16 9.12 -4.94 -2.82
C GLU A 16 7.88 -5.55 -3.49
N LEU A 17 7.85 -6.88 -3.66
CA LEU A 17 6.66 -7.60 -4.11
C LEU A 17 5.48 -7.37 -3.17
N GLN A 18 5.71 -7.44 -1.86
CA GLN A 18 4.66 -7.17 -0.87
C GLN A 18 4.15 -5.73 -0.93
N LYS A 19 5.04 -4.74 -1.11
CA LYS A 19 4.65 -3.34 -1.28
C LYS A 19 3.79 -3.15 -2.52
N ARG A 20 4.22 -3.66 -3.68
CA ARG A 20 3.45 -3.60 -4.93
C ARG A 20 2.08 -4.26 -4.80
N ILE A 21 1.98 -5.40 -4.12
CA ILE A 21 0.68 -6.04 -3.83
C ILE A 21 -0.24 -5.09 -3.04
N GLN A 22 0.28 -4.38 -2.03
CA GLN A 22 -0.53 -3.43 -1.27
C GLN A 22 -1.00 -2.25 -2.12
N ASP A 23 -0.11 -1.72 -2.96
CA ASP A 23 -0.44 -0.58 -3.82
C ASP A 23 -1.47 -0.97 -4.89
N THR A 24 -1.29 -2.09 -5.57
CA THR A 24 -2.26 -2.60 -6.56
C THR A 24 -3.59 -2.99 -5.91
N LYS A 25 -3.60 -3.42 -4.64
CA LYS A 25 -4.84 -3.65 -3.90
C LYS A 25 -5.60 -2.36 -3.62
N LYS A 26 -4.92 -1.27 -3.27
CA LYS A 26 -5.54 0.05 -3.09
C LYS A 26 -6.14 0.55 -4.39
N GLU A 27 -5.39 0.43 -5.50
CA GLU A 27 -5.90 0.73 -6.84
C GLU A 27 -7.13 -0.11 -7.18
N LEU A 28 -7.12 -1.41 -6.88
CA LEU A 28 -8.29 -2.26 -7.08
C LEU A 28 -9.51 -1.83 -6.26
N MET A 29 -9.31 -1.34 -5.03
CA MET A 29 -10.41 -0.83 -4.21
C MET A 29 -11.00 0.45 -4.80
N GLU A 30 -10.14 1.36 -5.26
CA GLU A 30 -10.56 2.58 -5.95
C GLU A 30 -11.34 2.26 -7.25
N LEU A 31 -10.82 1.36 -8.08
CA LEU A 31 -11.50 0.93 -9.31
C LEU A 31 -12.85 0.26 -9.02
N ARG A 32 -12.98 -0.47 -7.90
CA ARG A 32 -14.26 -1.07 -7.47
C ARG A 32 -15.22 0.00 -6.97
N PHE A 33 -14.72 1.03 -6.32
CA PHE A 33 -15.53 2.18 -5.88
C PHE A 33 -16.08 2.93 -7.11
N GLN A 34 -15.22 3.25 -8.07
CA GLN A 34 -15.60 3.86 -9.35
C GLN A 34 -16.58 2.98 -10.15
N SER A 35 -16.36 1.66 -10.17
CA SER A 35 -17.28 0.71 -10.78
C SER A 35 -18.64 0.69 -10.10
N SER A 36 -18.70 0.88 -8.77
CA SER A 36 -19.95 0.93 -8.02
C SER A 36 -20.72 2.22 -8.27
N ILE A 37 -20.03 3.31 -8.60
CA ILE A 37 -20.63 4.61 -8.96
C ILE A 37 -21.07 4.61 -10.45
N GLY A 38 -20.59 3.66 -11.25
CA GLY A 38 -20.93 3.55 -12.67
C GLY A 38 -20.17 4.53 -13.57
N GLN A 39 -19.11 5.17 -13.06
CA GLN A 39 -18.27 6.13 -13.80
C GLN A 39 -16.94 5.52 -14.27
N LEU A 40 -16.84 4.19 -14.31
CA LEU A 40 -15.61 3.52 -14.70
C LEU A 40 -15.51 3.43 -16.23
N ASP A 41 -14.63 4.22 -16.83
CA ASP A 41 -14.41 4.18 -18.29
C ASP A 41 -13.67 2.90 -18.75
N LYS A 42 -12.88 2.30 -17.86
CA LYS A 42 -11.94 1.19 -18.19
C LYS A 42 -12.22 -0.06 -17.36
N ASN A 43 -13.34 -0.74 -17.62
CA ASN A 43 -13.74 -1.96 -16.91
C ASN A 43 -12.70 -3.09 -16.99
N HIS A 44 -11.89 -3.13 -18.06
CA HIS A 44 -10.80 -4.09 -18.22
C HIS A 44 -9.72 -3.95 -17.13
N ARG A 45 -9.52 -2.76 -16.56
CA ARG A 45 -8.50 -2.50 -15.53
C ARG A 45 -8.76 -3.25 -14.24
N VAL A 46 -10.02 -3.45 -13.87
CA VAL A 46 -10.40 -4.26 -12.70
C VAL A 46 -9.94 -5.71 -12.88
N ALA A 47 -10.12 -6.27 -14.08
CA ALA A 47 -9.70 -7.64 -14.39
C ALA A 47 -8.16 -7.75 -14.47
N GLU A 48 -7.48 -6.74 -14.99
CA GLU A 48 -6.02 -6.67 -15.07
C GLU A 48 -5.38 -6.59 -13.68
N ALA A 49 -5.83 -5.67 -12.82
CA ALA A 49 -5.33 -5.52 -11.45
C ALA A 49 -5.51 -6.81 -10.63
N LYS A 50 -6.64 -7.52 -10.78
CA LYS A 50 -6.86 -8.83 -10.14
C LYS A 50 -5.84 -9.88 -10.61
N ARG A 51 -5.56 -9.95 -11.92
CA ARG A 51 -4.58 -10.90 -12.48
C ARG A 51 -3.16 -10.57 -12.04
N GLU A 52 -2.83 -9.29 -11.92
CA GLU A 52 -1.54 -8.80 -11.45
C GLU A 52 -1.28 -9.18 -9.99
N ILE A 53 -2.26 -8.96 -9.11
CA ILE A 53 -2.20 -9.40 -7.71
C ILE A 53 -2.01 -10.92 -7.63
N ALA A 54 -2.78 -11.69 -8.39
CA ALA A 54 -2.66 -13.15 -8.38
C ALA A 54 -1.25 -13.62 -8.77
N ARG A 55 -0.66 -13.04 -9.82
CA ARG A 55 0.72 -13.37 -10.24
C ARG A 55 1.76 -13.06 -9.17
N MET A 56 1.68 -11.88 -8.55
CA MET A 56 2.60 -11.51 -7.48
C MET A 56 2.47 -12.45 -6.27
N MET A 57 1.25 -12.85 -5.92
CA MET A 57 1.00 -13.82 -4.85
C MET A 57 1.53 -15.22 -5.20
N THR A 58 1.41 -15.65 -6.46
CA THR A 58 1.99 -16.93 -6.91
C THR A 58 3.51 -16.92 -6.78
N VAL A 59 4.20 -15.85 -7.22
CA VAL A 59 5.66 -15.75 -7.09
C VAL A 59 6.10 -15.74 -5.63
N LEU A 60 5.35 -15.09 -4.73
CA LEU A 60 5.62 -15.18 -3.29
C LEU A 60 5.50 -16.63 -2.76
N GLY A 61 4.49 -17.37 -3.22
CA GLY A 61 4.32 -18.79 -2.89
C GLY A 61 5.42 -19.68 -3.46
N GLU A 62 5.90 -19.42 -4.67
CA GLU A 62 7.05 -20.09 -5.30
C GLU A 62 8.33 -19.89 -4.47
N LYS A 63 8.59 -18.64 -4.04
CA LYS A 63 9.72 -18.30 -3.15
C LYS A 63 9.62 -18.96 -1.79
N ALA A 64 8.42 -19.00 -1.19
CA ALA A 64 8.20 -19.64 0.10
C ALA A 64 8.37 -21.17 0.06
N ARG A 65 8.10 -21.81 -1.09
CA ARG A 65 8.27 -23.26 -1.29
C ARG A 65 9.70 -23.67 -1.66
N GLY A 66 10.66 -22.75 -1.67
CA GLY A 66 12.08 -23.05 -1.88
C GLY A 66 12.45 -23.44 -3.31
N VAL A 67 11.62 -23.08 -4.31
CA VAL A 67 11.89 -23.43 -5.72
C VAL A 67 12.88 -22.47 -6.39
N GLU A 68 13.16 -21.31 -5.80
CA GLU A 68 14.31 -20.46 -6.17
C GLU A 68 14.99 -19.92 -4.90
N GLY A 69 16.30 -20.12 -4.84
CA GLY A 69 17.14 -19.94 -3.66
C GLY A 69 17.21 -18.52 -3.11
N ALA A 70 17.56 -18.48 -1.83
CA ALA A 70 17.89 -17.33 -1.00
C ALA A 70 18.41 -16.11 -1.76
N ASN A 71 17.66 -15.01 -1.68
CA ASN A 71 18.25 -13.69 -1.78
C ASN A 71 17.60 -12.80 -0.72
N GLU A 72 18.23 -12.79 0.45
CA GLU A 72 18.02 -11.80 1.49
C GLU A 72 18.56 -10.45 1.00
N VAL A 73 17.70 -9.43 0.96
CA VAL A 73 18.15 -8.07 1.24
C VAL A 73 17.09 -7.42 2.12
N GLU A 74 17.42 -7.33 3.41
CA GLU A 74 16.78 -6.44 4.36
C GLU A 74 16.77 -5.01 3.82
N ALA A 75 15.62 -4.36 3.86
CA ALA A 75 15.55 -2.90 3.93
C ALA A 75 14.26 -2.52 4.64
N LYS A 76 14.35 -2.40 5.97
CA LYS A 76 13.37 -1.67 6.77
C LYS A 76 13.19 -0.26 6.18
N PRO A 77 11.97 0.23 5.92
CA PRO A 77 11.71 1.65 6.03
C PRO A 77 11.28 1.90 7.48
N THR A 78 12.27 2.05 8.36
CA THR A 78 12.08 2.85 9.57
C THR A 78 12.39 4.30 9.18
N GLN A 79 11.35 5.11 8.96
CA GLN A 79 11.39 6.56 9.13
C GLN A 79 10.17 6.88 10.00
N ALA A 80 10.31 7.07 11.32
CA ALA A 80 10.94 8.19 12.01
C ALA A 80 10.25 9.54 11.72
N GLY A 81 9.09 9.75 12.34
CA GLY A 81 8.53 11.08 12.61
C GLY A 81 8.68 11.43 14.09
N LYS A 82 9.91 11.71 14.55
CA LYS A 82 10.12 12.46 15.79
C LYS A 82 9.74 13.92 15.52
N ARG A 83 8.65 14.38 16.10
CA ARG A 83 8.51 15.79 16.51
C ARG A 83 8.46 15.82 18.03
N THR A 84 9.64 15.90 18.62
CA THR A 84 9.83 16.29 20.01
C THR A 84 9.70 17.80 20.16
N ALA A 85 8.95 18.19 21.20
CA ALA A 85 9.12 19.38 22.04
C ALA A 85 8.78 20.79 21.52
N ALA A 86 7.66 21.33 22.01
CA ALA A 86 7.51 22.71 22.52
C ALA A 86 6.22 22.77 23.34
N LYS A 87 6.25 22.57 24.67
CA LYS A 87 6.32 23.64 25.70
C LYS A 87 5.40 24.84 25.40
N ALA A 88 4.20 24.83 25.97
CA ALA A 88 3.51 26.05 26.39
C ALA A 88 2.80 25.78 27.72
N LYS A 89 3.36 26.38 28.75
CA LYS A 89 2.91 26.44 30.13
C LYS A 89 2.04 27.69 30.29
N ALA A 90 0.91 27.53 30.99
CA ALA A 90 0.12 28.55 31.70
C ALA A 90 -0.75 29.52 30.84
N PRO A 91 -1.74 30.25 31.42
CA PRO A 91 -2.26 30.24 32.81
C PRO A 91 -3.80 30.16 32.92
N ALA A 92 -4.29 29.97 34.15
CA ALA A 92 -5.64 30.29 34.57
C ALA A 92 -5.98 31.79 34.40
N GLN A 93 -7.22 32.11 34.00
CA GLN A 93 -8.03 33.19 34.58
C GLN A 93 -9.44 33.23 33.98
N LYS A 94 -10.46 33.10 34.84
CA LYS A 94 -11.80 33.66 34.61
C LYS A 94 -11.68 35.19 34.52
N PRO A 95 -12.49 35.85 33.69
CA PRO A 95 -13.40 36.82 34.30
C PRO A 95 -14.82 36.85 33.69
N ARG A 96 -15.79 36.92 34.61
CA ARG A 96 -17.07 37.66 34.60
C ARG A 96 -17.70 38.14 33.27
N ALA A 97 -18.97 37.71 33.13
CA ALA A 97 -20.19 38.51 32.95
C ALA A 97 -20.64 38.97 31.53
N LYS A 98 -21.85 38.51 31.16
CA LYS A 98 -23.10 39.27 30.81
C LYS A 98 -23.91 38.45 29.80
N LYS A 99 -25.07 37.91 30.18
CA LYS A 99 -26.41 38.52 30.05
C LYS A 99 -27.02 38.30 28.65
N ALA A 100 -27.91 37.32 28.54
CA ALA A 100 -29.11 37.28 27.69
C ALA A 100 -30.00 36.14 28.19
#